data_AF-A0A1W2BWT3-F1
#
_entry.id   AF-A0A1W2BWT3-F1
#
_cell.length_a   1.000
_cell.length_b   1.000
_cell.length_c   1.000
_cell.angle_alpha   90.00
_cell.angle_beta   90.00
_cell.angle_gamma   90.00
#
_symmetry.space_group_name_H-M   'P 1'
#
loop_
_entity.id
_entity.type
_entity.pdbx_description
1 polymer ?
#
loop_
_entity_poly.entity_id
_entity_poly.type
_entity_poly.pdbx_seq_one_letter_code
_entity_poly.pdbx_strand_id
1 'polypeptide(L)'
;MGIRVFAAVLPPELRKGETAVGVRLLPREIRERIRGIQNPRRRRESLWGYLLLRYTAEAVFGFSGLPAVEYQAKGKPVFSEHPGAYFSISHSGEIVLCAAGDAPVGADVERIRPVRPSALKRMSGEEAAPSVSEEKALQRFFEAWVLREAEGKRGGEGISGKLRDAGMPAGGFSRLYSDLKGYCAAVSSDSCDFPEHIEIPDPERLWK
;
A
#
# COMPACT_ATOMS: atom_id res chain seq x y z
N MET A 1 4.99 -13.57 -14.48
CA MET A 1 5.43 -12.16 -14.46
C MET A 1 5.79 -11.84 -13.02
N GLY A 2 6.91 -11.16 -12.79
CA GLY A 2 7.30 -10.77 -11.42
C GLY A 2 6.35 -9.73 -10.81
N ILE A 3 6.44 -9.58 -9.50
CA ILE A 3 5.76 -8.52 -8.78
C ILE A 3 6.45 -7.20 -9.14
N ARG A 4 5.67 -6.13 -9.28
CA ARG A 4 6.19 -4.76 -9.42
C ARG A 4 5.66 -3.88 -8.30
N VAL A 5 6.52 -3.01 -7.80
CA VAL A 5 6.24 -2.19 -6.63
C VAL A 5 6.60 -0.75 -6.96
N PHE A 6 5.61 0.13 -6.86
CA PHE A 6 5.76 1.55 -7.09
C PHE A 6 5.42 2.37 -5.85
N ALA A 7 6.09 3.50 -5.68
CA ALA A 7 5.70 4.49 -4.68
C ALA A 7 5.61 5.89 -5.28
N ALA A 8 4.74 6.71 -4.69
CA ALA A 8 4.63 8.12 -5.00
C ALA A 8 4.73 8.94 -3.72
N VAL A 9 5.49 10.04 -3.79
CA VAL A 9 5.60 11.03 -2.72
C VAL A 9 4.59 12.13 -2.97
N LEU A 10 3.68 12.32 -2.02
CA LEU A 10 2.64 13.33 -2.07
C LEU A 10 3.23 14.70 -1.78
N PRO A 11 2.93 15.73 -2.59
CA PRO A 11 3.27 17.09 -2.25
C PRO A 11 2.45 17.55 -1.03
N PRO A 12 2.97 18.53 -0.27
CA PRO A 12 2.29 19.07 0.91
C PRO A 12 0.93 19.67 0.57
N GLU A 13 0.73 20.15 -0.66
CA GLU A 13 -0.53 20.61 -1.22
C GLU A 13 -0.58 20.33 -2.73
N LEU A 14 -1.77 20.17 -3.29
CA LEU A 14 -1.98 20.10 -4.73
C LEU A 14 -2.09 21.51 -5.31
N ARG A 15 -1.52 21.75 -6.49
CA ARG A 15 -1.68 23.00 -7.22
C ARG A 15 -3.14 23.18 -7.64
N LYS A 16 -3.54 24.44 -7.81
CA LYS A 16 -4.90 24.79 -8.24
C LYS A 16 -5.22 24.08 -9.57
N GLY A 17 -6.32 23.33 -9.59
CA GLY A 17 -6.77 22.60 -10.79
C GLY A 17 -6.28 21.16 -10.90
N GLU A 18 -5.18 20.77 -10.23
CA GLU A 18 -4.65 19.39 -10.31
C GLU A 18 -5.68 18.36 -9.87
N THR A 19 -6.38 18.62 -8.76
CA THR A 19 -7.45 17.71 -8.31
C THR A 19 -8.50 17.46 -9.39
N ALA A 20 -8.90 18.51 -10.13
CA ALA A 20 -9.89 18.38 -11.20
C ALA A 20 -9.34 17.58 -12.40
N VAL A 21 -8.06 17.77 -12.74
CA VAL A 21 -7.38 17.03 -13.80
C VAL A 21 -7.26 15.55 -13.44
N GLY A 22 -6.68 15.23 -12.28
CA GLY A 22 -6.45 13.84 -11.88
C GLY A 22 -7.74 13.06 -11.70
N VAL A 23 -8.77 13.67 -11.14
CA VAL A 23 -10.10 13.03 -11.04
C VAL A 23 -10.61 12.68 -12.44
N ARG A 24 -10.42 13.51 -13.48
CA ARG A 24 -10.90 13.19 -14.84
C ARG A 24 -10.25 11.96 -15.46
N LEU A 25 -9.06 11.56 -15.01
CA LEU A 25 -8.33 10.37 -15.47
C LEU A 25 -8.88 9.07 -14.88
N LEU A 26 -9.78 9.15 -13.89
CA LEU A 26 -10.25 8.00 -13.13
C LEU A 26 -11.68 7.58 -13.56
N PRO A 27 -12.03 6.29 -13.40
CA PRO A 27 -13.39 5.78 -13.61
C PRO A 27 -14.45 6.57 -12.81
N ARG A 28 -15.70 6.60 -13.31
CA ARG A 28 -16.79 7.42 -12.73
C ARG A 28 -17.00 7.14 -11.25
N GLU A 29 -16.98 5.88 -10.86
CA GLU A 29 -17.24 5.38 -9.52
C GLU A 29 -16.16 5.91 -8.54
N ILE A 30 -14.90 5.87 -8.97
CA ILE A 30 -13.78 6.42 -8.21
C ILE A 30 -13.86 7.95 -8.13
N ARG A 31 -14.25 8.62 -9.22
CA ARG A 31 -14.44 10.09 -9.24
C ARG A 31 -15.46 10.54 -8.22
N GLU A 32 -16.62 9.87 -8.19
CA GLU A 32 -17.71 10.16 -7.26
C GLU A 32 -17.27 9.89 -5.81
N ARG A 33 -16.57 8.77 -5.57
CA ARG A 33 -16.00 8.46 -4.25
C ARG A 33 -15.04 9.54 -3.76
N ILE A 34 -14.07 9.96 -4.57
CA ILE A 34 -13.09 11.00 -4.19
C ILE A 34 -13.80 12.32 -3.88
N ARG A 35 -14.81 12.70 -4.68
CA ARG A 35 -15.60 13.92 -4.47
C ARG A 35 -16.39 13.90 -3.16
N GLY A 36 -16.84 12.72 -2.72
CA GLY A 36 -17.55 12.56 -1.46
C GLY A 36 -16.67 12.71 -0.20
N ILE A 37 -15.34 12.61 -0.32
CA ILE A 37 -14.44 12.71 0.83
C ILE A 37 -14.33 14.17 1.30
N GLN A 38 -14.87 14.45 2.48
CA GLN A 38 -14.86 15.80 3.08
C GLN A 38 -13.47 16.21 3.58
N ASN A 39 -12.72 15.28 4.16
CA ASN A 39 -11.39 15.55 4.70
C ASN A 39 -10.38 15.77 3.54
N PRO A 40 -9.78 16.97 3.40
CA PRO A 40 -8.91 17.27 2.26
C PRO A 40 -7.67 16.40 2.18
N ARG A 41 -7.08 16.03 3.33
CA ARG A 41 -5.92 15.13 3.41
C ARG A 41 -6.28 13.75 2.89
N ARG A 42 -7.37 13.14 3.39
CA ARG A 42 -7.84 11.83 2.92
C ARG A 42 -8.23 11.84 1.44
N ARG A 43 -8.82 12.95 0.98
CA ARG A 43 -9.18 13.12 -0.44
C ARG A 43 -7.94 13.13 -1.32
N ARG A 44 -6.89 13.84 -0.91
CA ARG A 44 -5.59 13.86 -1.59
C ARG A 44 -4.94 12.47 -1.60
N GLU A 45 -4.89 11.81 -0.44
CA GLU A 45 -4.34 10.45 -0.31
C GLU A 45 -5.05 9.46 -1.23
N SER A 46 -6.40 9.48 -1.25
CA SER A 46 -7.18 8.67 -2.18
C SER A 46 -6.88 8.99 -3.64
N LEU A 47 -6.83 10.28 -4.02
CA LEU A 47 -6.53 10.67 -5.39
C LEU A 47 -5.17 10.12 -5.84
N TRP A 48 -4.11 10.32 -5.05
CA TRP A 48 -2.78 9.80 -5.36
C TRP A 48 -2.73 8.26 -5.38
N GLY A 49 -3.47 7.62 -4.47
CA GLY A 49 -3.68 6.17 -4.48
C GLY A 49 -4.17 5.66 -5.83
N TYR A 50 -5.24 6.26 -6.35
CA TYR A 50 -5.81 5.84 -7.62
C TYR A 50 -5.00 6.26 -8.84
N LEU A 51 -4.31 7.41 -8.80
CA LEU A 51 -3.39 7.80 -9.89
C LEU A 51 -2.20 6.83 -9.96
N LEU A 52 -1.62 6.45 -8.82
CA LEU A 52 -0.54 5.45 -8.79
C LEU A 52 -1.06 4.07 -9.21
N LEU A 53 -2.28 3.69 -8.82
CA LEU A 53 -2.90 2.44 -9.30
C LEU A 53 -3.10 2.46 -10.81
N ARG A 54 -3.62 3.55 -11.38
CA ARG A 54 -3.80 3.71 -12.82
C ARG A 54 -2.47 3.56 -13.55
N TYR A 55 -1.42 4.23 -13.07
CA TYR A 55 -0.06 4.09 -13.62
C TYR A 55 0.45 2.65 -13.50
N THR A 56 0.27 2.01 -12.34
CA THR A 56 0.68 0.62 -12.09
C THR A 56 -0.03 -0.34 -13.03
N ALA A 57 -1.34 -0.15 -13.24
CA ALA A 57 -2.15 -0.99 -14.11
C ALA A 57 -1.69 -0.92 -15.57
N GLU A 58 -1.34 0.27 -16.05
CA GLU A 58 -0.73 0.47 -17.36
C GLU A 58 0.66 -0.18 -17.44
N ALA A 59 1.54 0.10 -16.48
CA ALA A 59 2.93 -0.34 -16.50
C ALA A 59 3.13 -1.85 -16.29
N VAL A 60 2.18 -2.52 -15.65
CA VAL A 60 2.26 -3.95 -15.30
C VAL A 60 1.39 -4.80 -16.21
N PHE A 61 0.17 -4.36 -16.52
CA PHE A 61 -0.80 -5.16 -17.27
C PHE A 61 -1.09 -4.61 -18.68
N GLY A 62 -0.51 -3.47 -19.06
CA GLY A 62 -0.73 -2.84 -20.37
C GLY A 62 -2.14 -2.25 -20.54
N PHE A 63 -2.87 -1.99 -19.45
CA PHE A 63 -4.21 -1.43 -19.53
C PHE A 63 -4.16 0.02 -20.03
N SER A 64 -5.09 0.40 -20.92
CA SER A 64 -5.19 1.76 -21.48
C SER A 64 -5.78 2.80 -20.53
N GLY A 65 -5.97 2.43 -19.26
CA GLY A 65 -6.61 3.21 -18.21
C GLY A 65 -6.81 2.34 -16.97
N LEU A 66 -7.44 2.89 -15.93
CA LEU A 66 -7.77 2.10 -14.74
C LEU A 66 -9.09 1.34 -14.98
N PRO A 67 -9.12 0.00 -14.93
CA PRO A 67 -10.37 -0.76 -15.01
C PRO A 67 -11.29 -0.47 -13.81
N ALA A 68 -12.52 -0.97 -13.87
CA ALA A 68 -13.43 -0.91 -12.74
C ALA A 68 -12.79 -1.57 -11.51
N VAL A 69 -12.82 -0.88 -10.36
CA VAL A 69 -12.31 -1.38 -9.08
C VAL A 69 -13.49 -1.81 -8.23
N GLU A 70 -13.66 -3.12 -8.09
CA GLU A 70 -14.67 -3.73 -7.24
C GLU A 70 -14.08 -4.13 -5.89
N TYR A 71 -14.96 -4.34 -4.91
CA TYR A 71 -14.59 -4.67 -3.54
C TYR A 71 -15.13 -6.05 -3.20
N GLN A 72 -14.24 -6.97 -2.83
CA GLN A 72 -14.64 -8.25 -2.28
C GLN A 72 -15.37 -8.06 -0.95
N ALA A 73 -16.03 -9.11 -0.44
CA ALA A 73 -16.86 -9.07 0.77
C ALA A 73 -16.16 -8.46 2.00
N LYS A 74 -14.84 -8.61 2.12
CA LYS A 74 -14.02 -8.08 3.21
C LYS A 74 -13.33 -6.73 2.88
N GLY A 75 -13.66 -6.11 1.76
CA GLY A 75 -13.18 -4.79 1.36
C GLY A 75 -11.85 -4.77 0.59
N LYS A 76 -11.32 -5.92 0.16
CA LYS A 76 -10.14 -5.95 -0.72
C LYS A 76 -10.53 -5.47 -2.13
N PRO A 77 -9.87 -4.43 -2.67
CA PRO A 77 -10.12 -3.96 -4.03
C PRO A 77 -9.53 -4.94 -5.06
N VAL A 78 -10.24 -5.17 -6.17
CA VAL A 78 -9.88 -6.10 -7.24
C VAL A 78 -10.30 -5.59 -8.62
N PHE A 79 -9.65 -6.09 -9.67
CA PHE A 79 -10.12 -5.96 -11.05
C PHE A 79 -10.96 -7.19 -11.42
N SER A 80 -12.28 -7.14 -11.16
CA SER A 80 -13.22 -8.26 -11.36
C SER A 80 -13.23 -8.79 -12.81
N GLU A 81 -13.11 -7.89 -13.79
CA GLU A 81 -13.07 -8.21 -15.22
C GLU A 81 -11.72 -8.76 -15.71
N HIS A 82 -10.69 -8.71 -14.86
CA HIS A 82 -9.32 -9.16 -15.19
C HIS A 82 -8.80 -10.16 -14.15
N PRO A 83 -9.35 -11.38 -14.10
CA PRO A 83 -8.82 -12.42 -13.23
C PRO A 83 -7.35 -12.69 -13.59
N GLY A 84 -6.48 -12.71 -12.58
CA GLY A 84 -5.03 -12.80 -12.76
C GLY A 84 -4.29 -11.46 -12.68
N ALA A 85 -4.99 -10.32 -12.69
CA ALA A 85 -4.37 -9.02 -12.42
C ALA A 85 -4.59 -8.63 -10.95
N TYR A 86 -3.57 -8.84 -10.11
CA TYR A 86 -3.64 -8.55 -8.69
C TYR A 86 -2.93 -7.24 -8.35
N PHE A 87 -3.51 -6.48 -7.42
CA PHE A 87 -2.87 -5.27 -6.90
C PHE A 87 -3.15 -5.09 -5.40
N SER A 88 -2.36 -4.22 -4.78
CA SER A 88 -2.59 -3.73 -3.43
C SER A 88 -2.05 -2.31 -3.28
N ILE A 89 -2.79 -1.46 -2.58
CA ILE A 89 -2.42 -0.06 -2.34
C ILE A 89 -2.34 0.17 -0.83
N SER A 90 -1.34 0.92 -0.40
CA SER A 90 -1.27 1.47 0.95
C SER A 90 -0.85 2.93 0.92
N HIS A 91 -1.15 3.65 1.98
CA HIS A 91 -0.70 5.03 2.15
C HIS A 91 -0.40 5.33 3.61
N SER A 92 0.70 6.03 3.87
CA SER A 92 1.02 6.53 5.20
C SER A 92 1.79 7.83 5.06
N GLY A 93 1.46 8.82 5.89
CA GLY A 93 2.04 10.16 5.80
C GLY A 93 1.95 10.75 4.39
N GLU A 94 3.10 10.97 3.78
CA GLU A 94 3.28 11.52 2.43
C GLU A 94 3.57 10.45 1.38
N ILE A 95 3.46 9.16 1.69
CA ILE A 95 3.74 8.07 0.75
C ILE A 95 2.45 7.34 0.37
N VAL A 96 2.31 7.04 -0.92
CA VAL A 96 1.43 6.00 -1.44
C VAL A 96 2.32 4.90 -2.02
N LEU A 97 2.01 3.65 -1.69
CA LEU A 97 2.66 2.43 -2.21
C LEU A 97 1.63 1.63 -3.00
N CYS A 98 2.02 1.12 -4.16
CA CYS A 98 1.20 0.21 -4.96
C CYS A 98 2.04 -0.97 -5.44
N ALA A 99 1.61 -2.19 -5.14
CA ALA A 99 2.19 -3.41 -5.69
C ALA A 99 1.20 -4.10 -6.62
N ALA A 100 1.69 -4.72 -7.69
CA ALA A 100 0.89 -5.48 -8.62
C ALA A 100 1.66 -6.67 -9.22
N GLY A 101 0.94 -7.71 -9.65
CA GLY A 101 1.53 -8.91 -10.22
C GLY A 101 0.47 -9.90 -10.71
N ASP A 102 0.92 -11.08 -11.13
CA ASP A 102 0.06 -12.17 -11.63
C ASP A 102 -0.36 -13.19 -10.54
N ALA A 103 0.02 -12.92 -9.29
CA ALA A 103 -0.37 -13.68 -8.12
C ALA A 103 -0.94 -12.76 -7.03
N PRO A 104 -1.77 -13.27 -6.10
CA PRO A 104 -2.28 -12.47 -4.99
C PRO A 104 -1.19 -11.66 -4.31
N VAL A 105 -1.41 -10.36 -4.16
CA VAL A 105 -0.46 -9.42 -3.58
C VAL A 105 -1.12 -8.59 -2.47
N GLY A 106 -0.32 -8.21 -1.49
CA GLY A 106 -0.66 -7.28 -0.43
C GLY A 106 0.53 -6.35 -0.18
N ALA A 107 0.28 -5.06 -0.02
CA ALA A 107 1.31 -4.05 0.19
C ALA A 107 0.96 -3.17 1.38
N ASP A 108 1.96 -2.85 2.19
CA ASP A 108 1.82 -1.90 3.28
C ASP A 108 3.01 -0.97 3.40
N VAL A 109 2.74 0.28 3.82
CA VAL A 109 3.76 1.30 4.07
C VAL A 109 3.36 2.08 5.31
N GLU A 110 4.31 2.30 6.22
CA GLU A 110 4.09 3.06 7.44
C GLU A 110 5.21 4.04 7.74
N ARG A 111 4.83 5.27 8.12
CA ARG A 111 5.77 6.27 8.60
C ARG A 111 6.30 5.87 9.97
N ILE A 112 7.62 5.79 10.09
CA ILE A 112 8.28 5.56 11.38
C ILE A 112 8.07 6.79 12.24
N ARG A 113 7.47 6.58 13.41
CA ARG A 113 7.13 7.63 14.39
C ARG A 113 7.11 7.04 15.79
N PRO A 114 7.25 7.86 16.84
CA PRO A 114 7.06 7.38 18.21
C PRO A 114 5.72 6.68 18.38
N VAL A 115 5.73 5.53 19.05
CA VAL A 115 4.53 4.77 19.41
C VAL A 115 4.47 4.59 20.93
N ARG A 116 3.29 4.27 21.44
CA ARG A 116 3.13 4.02 22.88
C ARG A 116 3.98 2.81 23.29
N PRO A 117 4.66 2.84 24.46
CA PRO A 117 5.46 1.71 24.93
C PRO A 117 4.70 0.37 24.97
N SER A 118 3.40 0.40 25.27
CA SER A 118 2.54 -0.78 25.27
C SER A 118 2.35 -1.40 23.89
N ALA A 119 2.34 -0.60 22.82
CA ALA A 119 2.25 -1.10 21.45
C ALA A 119 3.55 -1.77 21.01
N LEU A 120 4.69 -1.15 21.34
CA LEU A 120 6.02 -1.74 21.16
C LEU A 120 6.10 -3.12 21.79
N LYS A 121 5.79 -3.21 23.10
CA LYS A 121 5.87 -4.47 23.87
C LYS A 121 5.00 -5.59 23.27
N ARG A 122 3.81 -5.26 22.75
CA ARG A 122 2.88 -6.26 22.19
C ARG A 122 3.38 -6.89 20.89
N MET A 123 4.17 -6.17 20.10
CA MET A 123 4.58 -6.61 18.77
C MET A 123 6.03 -7.03 18.66
N SER A 124 6.92 -6.50 19.50
CA SER A 124 8.30 -6.95 19.55
C SER A 124 8.45 -8.34 20.16
N GLY A 125 7.44 -8.86 20.86
CA GLY A 125 7.45 -10.19 21.52
C GLY A 125 8.43 -10.29 22.71
N GLU A 126 9.47 -9.46 22.71
CA GLU A 126 10.47 -9.31 23.74
C GLU A 126 10.23 -7.98 24.47
N GLU A 127 10.43 -7.99 25.80
CA GLU A 127 10.94 -6.78 26.44
C GLU A 127 12.21 -6.43 25.67
N ALA A 128 12.19 -5.33 24.92
CA ALA A 128 13.33 -4.92 24.11
C ALA A 128 14.58 -5.13 24.96
N ALA A 129 15.42 -6.10 24.56
CA ALA A 129 16.55 -6.49 25.38
C ALA A 129 17.27 -5.18 25.78
N PRO A 130 17.67 -4.99 27.05
CA PRO A 130 18.07 -3.67 27.57
C PRO A 130 19.23 -3.00 26.80
N SER A 131 19.86 -3.71 25.87
CA SER A 131 20.90 -3.25 24.95
C SER A 131 20.42 -2.71 23.58
N VAL A 132 19.11 -2.76 23.26
CA VAL A 132 18.60 -2.27 21.97
C VAL A 132 18.23 -0.79 22.05
N SER A 133 18.74 0.03 21.13
CA SER A 133 18.36 1.45 21.06
C SER A 133 16.87 1.62 20.72
N GLU A 134 16.27 2.71 21.20
CA GLU A 134 14.86 3.03 20.92
C GLU A 134 14.56 3.05 19.41
N GLU A 135 15.47 3.60 18.60
CA GLU A 135 15.37 3.63 17.15
C GLU A 135 15.26 2.23 16.53
N LYS A 136 16.10 1.28 16.98
CA LYS A 136 16.06 -0.11 16.51
C LYS A 136 14.79 -0.82 16.96
N ALA A 137 14.29 -0.52 18.16
CA ALA A 137 13.04 -1.07 18.65
C ALA A 137 11.84 -0.57 17.83
N LEU A 138 11.81 0.72 17.50
CA LEU A 138 10.81 1.32 16.61
C LEU A 138 10.87 0.71 15.20
N GLN A 139 12.07 0.58 14.63
CA GLN A 139 12.26 -0.04 13.32
C GLN A 139 11.66 -1.45 13.28
N ARG A 140 12.04 -2.32 14.23
CA ARG A 140 11.51 -3.70 14.34
C ARG A 140 9.99 -3.74 14.51
N PHE A 141 9.44 -2.80 15.28
CA PHE A 141 7.99 -2.68 15.44
C PHE A 141 7.30 -2.41 14.11
N PHE A 142 7.77 -1.42 13.35
CA PHE A 142 7.17 -1.07 12.07
C PHE A 142 7.38 -2.15 11.02
N GLU A 143 8.54 -2.82 10.99
CA GLU A 143 8.79 -3.98 10.11
C GLU A 143 7.78 -5.11 10.38
N ALA A 144 7.58 -5.48 11.65
CA ALA A 144 6.59 -6.48 12.03
C ALA A 144 5.16 -6.04 11.69
N TRP A 145 4.86 -4.75 11.81
CA TRP A 145 3.57 -4.18 11.45
C TRP A 145 3.30 -4.28 9.96
N VAL A 146 4.18 -3.73 9.12
CA VAL A 146 3.95 -3.70 7.67
C VAL A 146 3.93 -5.10 7.08
N LEU A 147 4.73 -6.04 7.59
CA LEU A 147 4.69 -7.44 7.16
C LEU A 147 3.32 -8.06 7.40
N ARG A 148 2.80 -7.92 8.63
CA ARG A 148 1.50 -8.47 9.00
C ARG A 148 0.35 -7.82 8.22
N GLU A 149 0.42 -6.52 8.00
CA GLU A 149 -0.56 -5.78 7.20
C GLU A 149 -0.52 -6.18 5.72
N ALA A 150 0.68 -6.32 5.14
CA ALA A 150 0.86 -6.78 3.77
C ALA A 150 0.32 -8.21 3.59
N GLU A 151 0.58 -9.11 4.53
CA GLU A 151 0.05 -10.47 4.50
C GLU A 151 -1.49 -10.50 4.65
N GLY A 152 -2.05 -9.70 5.56
CA GLY A 152 -3.49 -9.56 5.72
C GLY A 152 -4.18 -9.00 4.47
N LYS A 153 -3.52 -8.04 3.79
CA LYS A 153 -3.98 -7.48 2.52
C LYS A 153 -3.83 -8.48 1.38
N ARG A 154 -2.81 -9.34 1.36
CA ARG A 154 -2.67 -10.44 0.38
C ARG A 154 -3.85 -11.40 0.49
N GLY A 155 -4.18 -11.84 1.69
CA GLY A 155 -5.32 -12.74 1.97
C GLY A 155 -6.71 -12.09 1.87
N GLY A 156 -6.78 -10.77 1.74
CA GLY A 156 -8.05 -10.03 1.67
C GLY A 156 -8.83 -9.97 2.97
N GLU A 157 -8.18 -10.16 4.12
CA GLU A 157 -8.84 -10.20 5.43
C GLU A 157 -8.90 -8.82 6.12
N GLY A 158 -8.02 -7.88 5.75
CA GLY A 158 -7.88 -6.58 6.41
C GLY A 158 -7.47 -6.68 7.89
N ILE A 159 -7.24 -5.53 8.54
CA ILE A 159 -6.86 -5.45 9.97
C ILE A 159 -7.99 -5.92 10.90
N SER A 160 -9.25 -5.74 10.47
CA SER A 160 -10.43 -6.08 11.27
C SER A 160 -10.55 -7.57 11.59
N GLY A 161 -9.80 -8.43 10.90
CA GLY A 161 -9.75 -9.85 11.18
C GLY A 161 -9.02 -10.22 12.47
N LYS A 162 -7.88 -9.61 12.81
CA LYS A 162 -6.92 -10.32 13.69
C LYS A 162 -6.09 -9.35 14.51
N LEU A 163 -6.56 -9.04 15.72
CA LEU A 163 -5.71 -8.92 16.91
C LEU A 163 -5.60 -10.26 17.67
N ARG A 164 -6.24 -11.32 17.16
CA ARG A 164 -6.30 -12.65 17.75
C ARG A 164 -6.05 -13.71 16.66
N ASP A 165 -5.01 -14.52 16.85
CA ASP A 165 -4.83 -15.97 16.59
C ASP A 165 -5.69 -16.78 15.59
N ALA A 166 -6.45 -16.18 14.68
CA ALA A 166 -7.01 -16.94 13.57
C ALA A 166 -5.95 -16.99 12.45
N GLY A 167 -5.62 -18.18 11.94
CA GLY A 167 -4.44 -18.42 11.09
C GLY A 167 -4.28 -17.43 9.94
N MET A 168 -3.16 -16.73 9.91
CA MET A 168 -2.68 -16.06 8.69
C MET A 168 -2.68 -17.09 7.55
N PRO A 169 -2.99 -16.72 6.29
CA PRO A 169 -2.90 -17.66 5.19
C PRO A 169 -1.50 -18.29 5.20
N ALA A 170 -1.42 -19.59 5.49
CA ALA A 170 -0.16 -20.30 5.53
C ALA A 170 0.40 -20.38 4.10
N GLY A 171 1.70 -20.11 3.96
CA GLY A 171 2.37 -20.04 2.66
C GLY A 171 2.30 -18.67 2.02
N GLY A 172 3.25 -18.38 1.13
CA GLY A 172 3.53 -17.08 0.55
C GLY A 172 4.88 -16.52 1.00
N PHE A 173 5.30 -15.46 0.34
CA PHE A 173 6.58 -14.80 0.56
C PHE A 173 6.33 -13.33 0.89
N SER A 174 7.23 -12.74 1.66
CA SER A 174 7.17 -11.33 2.03
C SER A 174 8.55 -10.69 1.87
N ARG A 175 8.59 -9.46 1.38
CA ARG A 175 9.81 -8.64 1.27
C ARG A 175 9.61 -7.30 1.97
N LEU A 176 10.58 -6.94 2.82
CA LEU A 176 10.71 -5.61 3.40
C LEU A 176 11.46 -4.68 2.45
N TYR A 177 11.09 -3.40 2.48
CA TYR A 177 11.72 -2.34 1.70
C TYR A 177 12.07 -1.16 2.62
N SER A 178 13.27 -0.63 2.42
CA SER A 178 13.82 0.51 3.15
C SER A 178 14.19 1.67 2.21
N ASP A 179 13.78 1.60 0.93
CA ASP A 179 14.02 2.60 -0.11
C ASP A 179 13.41 3.98 0.23
N LEU A 180 12.42 4.00 1.13
CA LEU A 180 11.64 5.17 1.50
C LEU A 180 12.11 5.75 2.84
N LYS A 181 12.87 6.85 2.81
CA LYS A 181 13.44 7.48 4.02
C LYS A 181 12.37 7.82 5.06
N GLY A 182 12.52 7.28 6.26
CA GLY A 182 11.59 7.51 7.39
C GLY A 182 10.31 6.67 7.32
N TYR A 183 10.25 5.71 6.40
CA TYR A 183 9.15 4.78 6.23
C TYR A 183 9.66 3.34 6.28
N CYS A 184 8.78 2.43 6.67
CA CYS A 184 8.93 1.01 6.47
C CYS A 184 7.86 0.56 5.47
N ALA A 185 8.21 -0.33 4.55
CA ALA A 185 7.26 -0.90 3.61
C ALA A 185 7.45 -2.42 3.51
N ALA A 186 6.36 -3.13 3.23
CA ALA A 186 6.39 -4.55 2.93
C ALA A 186 5.45 -4.88 1.78
N VAL A 187 5.83 -5.91 1.02
CA VAL A 187 4.97 -6.54 0.04
C VAL A 187 4.95 -8.04 0.30
N SER A 188 3.77 -8.63 0.30
CA SER A 188 3.54 -10.06 0.44
C SER A 188 2.83 -10.60 -0.78
N SER A 189 3.25 -11.77 -1.26
CA SER A 189 2.63 -12.42 -2.41
C SER A 189 2.74 -13.94 -2.36
N ASP A 190 1.94 -14.64 -3.17
CA ASP A 190 2.11 -16.07 -3.40
C ASP A 190 3.32 -16.36 -4.31
N SER A 191 3.80 -15.35 -5.05
CA SER A 191 5.06 -15.39 -5.80
C SER A 191 6.23 -14.87 -4.94
N CYS A 192 7.43 -15.42 -5.14
CA CYS A 192 8.67 -14.95 -4.51
C CYS A 192 9.46 -13.95 -5.38
N ASP A 193 8.98 -13.65 -6.59
CA ASP A 193 9.65 -12.79 -7.55
C ASP A 193 9.38 -11.30 -7.24
N PHE A 194 10.01 -10.81 -6.17
CA PHE A 194 9.96 -9.40 -5.77
C PHE A 194 11.09 -8.60 -6.42
N PRO A 195 10.83 -7.34 -6.81
CA PRO A 195 11.90 -6.46 -7.29
C PRO A 195 12.88 -6.15 -6.15
N GLU A 196 14.11 -5.80 -6.52
CA GLU A 196 15.11 -5.39 -5.53
C GLU A 196 14.76 -4.07 -4.84
N HIS A 197 14.14 -3.16 -5.59
CA HIS A 197 13.86 -1.78 -5.22
C HIS A 197 12.42 -1.39 -5.52
N ILE A 198 11.92 -0.41 -4.77
CA ILE A 198 10.67 0.28 -5.09
C ILE A 198 10.93 1.28 -6.21
N GLU A 199 10.11 1.23 -7.26
CA GLU A 199 10.19 2.20 -8.36
C GLU A 199 9.40 3.48 -8.03
N ILE A 200 10.03 4.64 -8.21
CA ILE A 200 9.39 5.94 -8.03
C ILE A 200 9.23 6.57 -9.42
N PRO A 201 8.03 6.53 -10.04
CA PRO A 201 7.83 7.17 -11.32
C PRO A 201 7.94 8.69 -11.19
N ASP A 202 8.31 9.35 -12.28
CA ASP A 202 8.17 10.80 -12.41
C ASP A 202 6.70 11.19 -12.09
N PRO A 203 6.46 12.06 -11.09
CA PRO A 203 5.12 12.49 -10.73
C PRO A 203 4.28 12.98 -11.90
N GLU A 204 4.89 13.59 -12.93
CA GLU A 204 4.16 14.05 -14.12
C GLU A 204 3.51 12.91 -14.91
N ARG A 205 4.08 11.71 -14.85
CA ARG A 205 3.52 10.52 -15.51
C ARG A 205 2.23 10.03 -14.87
N LEU A 206 1.98 10.39 -13.60
CA LEU A 206 0.73 10.05 -12.93
C LEU A 206 -0.46 10.90 -13.42
N TRP A 207 -0.19 11.97 -14.17
CA TRP A 207 -1.20 12.91 -14.69
C TRP A 207 -1.43 12.79 -16.20
N LYS A 208 -0.81 11.80 -16.86
CA LYS A 208 -1.00 11.47 -18.28
C LYS A 208 -1.84 10.21 -18.37
#